data_AF-A0A822IUT9-F1
#
_entry.id   AF-A0A822IUT9-F1
#
_cell.length_a   1.000
_cell.length_b   1.000
_cell.length_c   1.000
_cell.angle_alpha   90.00
_cell.angle_beta   90.00
_cell.angle_gamma   90.00
#
_symmetry.space_group_name_H-M   'P 1'
#
loop_
_entity.id
_entity.type
_entity.pdbx_description
1 polymer ?
#
loop_
_entity_poly.entity_id
_entity_poly.type
_entity_poly.pdbx_seq_one_letter_code
_entity_poly.pdbx_strand_id
1 'polypeptide(L)'
;MEFKVVSAKMPMNEITLFKAFCEKKGVSPASLIRELILRELEVPVPHTVAGKNKIAYDKEKDGFTWSVVLDNGEDVEVLRNVSPAFLEELKDTICKGLERRASFIGRMKKDSVPVPGEILRRGR
;
A
#
# COMPACT_ATOMS: atom_id res chain seq x y z
N MET A 1 -3.29 -31.03 -20.31
CA MET A 1 -2.93 -30.19 -19.14
C MET A 1 -2.29 -31.08 -18.11
N GLU A 2 -1.10 -30.72 -17.65
CA GLU A 2 -0.40 -31.45 -16.59
C GLU A 2 -0.89 -30.91 -15.23
N PHE A 3 -1.44 -31.80 -14.39
CA PHE A 3 -1.93 -31.41 -13.06
C PHE A 3 -0.92 -31.81 -12.00
N LYS A 4 -0.50 -30.85 -11.17
CA LYS A 4 0.34 -31.10 -9.99
C LYS A 4 -0.52 -31.07 -8.75
N VAL A 5 -0.35 -32.06 -7.89
CA VAL A 5 -1.02 -32.14 -6.59
C VAL A 5 -0.11 -31.50 -5.54
N VAL A 6 -0.67 -30.58 -4.78
CA VAL A 6 0.00 -29.90 -3.66
C VAL A 6 -0.81 -30.13 -2.38
N SER A 7 -0.10 -30.33 -1.26
CA SER A 7 -0.71 -30.54 0.06
C SER A 7 -0.30 -29.42 1.00
N ALA A 8 -1.26 -28.81 1.69
CA ALA A 8 -1.04 -27.81 2.73
C ALA A 8 -1.70 -28.24 4.03
N LYS A 9 -1.09 -27.88 5.16
CA LYS A 9 -1.67 -28.11 6.50
C LYS A 9 -2.45 -26.87 6.90
N MET A 10 -3.67 -27.08 7.39
CA MET A 10 -4.53 -26.04 7.96
C MET A 10 -5.11 -26.51 9.29
N PRO A 11 -5.40 -25.59 10.22
CA PRO A 11 -6.17 -25.87 11.43
C PRO A 11 -7.53 -26.51 11.11
N MET A 12 -7.95 -27.45 11.96
CA MET A 12 -9.15 -28.26 11.71
C MET A 12 -10.46 -27.46 11.79
N ASN A 13 -10.49 -26.42 12.61
CA ASN A 13 -11.60 -25.45 12.67
C ASN A 13 -11.71 -24.66 11.36
N GLU A 14 -10.60 -24.20 10.79
CA GLU A 14 -10.58 -23.40 9.56
C GLU A 14 -10.99 -24.21 8.34
N ILE A 15 -10.50 -25.45 8.20
CA ILE A 15 -10.89 -26.31 7.07
C ILE A 15 -12.37 -26.67 7.11
N THR A 16 -12.97 -26.80 8.30
CA THR A 16 -14.39 -27.09 8.46
C THR A 16 -15.24 -25.90 8.00
N LEU A 17 -14.88 -24.68 8.43
CA LEU A 17 -15.53 -23.45 7.99
C LEU A 17 -15.38 -23.25 6.48
N PHE A 18 -14.18 -23.50 5.94
CA PHE A 18 -13.91 -23.36 4.52
C PHE A 18 -14.72 -24.33 3.67
N LYS A 19 -14.84 -25.61 4.08
CA LYS A 19 -15.69 -26.59 3.40
C LYS A 19 -17.16 -26.18 3.40
N ALA A 20 -17.70 -25.77 4.56
CA ALA A 20 -19.07 -25.30 4.67
C ALA A 20 -19.34 -24.06 3.78
N PHE A 21 -18.36 -23.17 3.66
CA PHE A 21 -18.44 -22.02 2.76
C PHE A 21 -18.47 -22.44 1.28
N CYS A 22 -17.62 -23.40 0.88
CA CYS A 22 -17.58 -23.94 -0.47
C CYS A 22 -18.90 -24.63 -0.84
N GLU A 23 -19.46 -25.42 0.08
CA GLU A 23 -20.75 -26.09 -0.08
C GLU A 23 -21.90 -25.10 -0.29
N LYS A 24 -21.97 -24.03 0.52
CA LYS A 24 -22.98 -22.96 0.35
C LYS A 24 -22.89 -22.28 -1.01
N LYS A 25 -21.70 -22.19 -1.59
CA LYS A 25 -21.46 -21.58 -2.90
C LYS A 25 -21.57 -22.58 -4.06
N GLY A 26 -21.78 -23.88 -3.80
CA GLY A 26 -21.85 -24.91 -4.82
C GLY A 26 -20.53 -25.16 -5.56
N VAL A 27 -19.39 -24.82 -4.96
CA VAL A 27 -18.06 -24.96 -5.56
C VAL A 27 -17.21 -25.96 -4.77
N SER A 28 -16.26 -26.60 -5.44
CA SER A 28 -15.29 -27.45 -4.73
C SER A 28 -14.19 -26.60 -4.08
N PRO A 29 -13.62 -27.03 -2.95
CA PRO A 29 -12.45 -26.36 -2.36
C PRO A 29 -11.29 -26.17 -3.35
N ALA A 30 -11.03 -27.19 -4.19
CA ALA A 30 -9.96 -27.15 -5.18
C ALA A 30 -10.22 -26.15 -6.30
N SER A 31 -11.47 -26.04 -6.79
CA SER A 31 -11.83 -25.06 -7.82
C SER A 31 -11.76 -23.64 -7.28
N LEU A 32 -12.23 -23.42 -6.05
CA LEU A 32 -12.16 -22.09 -5.42
C LEU A 32 -10.71 -21.67 -5.15
N ILE A 33 -9.87 -22.57 -4.63
CA ILE A 33 -8.44 -22.28 -4.43
C ILE A 33 -7.76 -21.96 -5.76
N ARG A 34 -8.06 -22.71 -6.83
CA ARG A 34 -7.51 -22.43 -8.16
C ARG A 34 -7.91 -21.05 -8.66
N GLU A 35 -9.18 -20.68 -8.52
CA GLU A 35 -9.68 -19.36 -8.90
C GLU A 35 -8.99 -18.25 -8.11
N LEU A 36 -8.83 -18.42 -6.80
CA LEU A 36 -8.12 -17.46 -5.95
C LEU A 36 -6.65 -17.32 -6.33
N ILE A 37 -5.96 -18.43 -6.62
CA ILE A 37 -4.57 -18.40 -7.09
C ILE A 37 -4.46 -17.68 -8.43
N LEU A 38 -5.35 -17.99 -9.39
CA LEU A 38 -5.35 -17.34 -10.70
C LEU A 38 -5.62 -15.84 -10.57
N ARG A 39 -6.57 -15.44 -9.72
CA ARG A 39 -6.87 -14.03 -9.44
C ARG A 39 -5.67 -13.30 -8.86
N GLU A 40 -4.94 -13.92 -7.94
CA GLU A 40 -3.72 -13.34 -7.36
C GLU A 40 -2.57 -13.24 -8.38
N LEU A 41 -2.49 -14.18 -9.33
CA LEU A 41 -1.52 -14.14 -10.42
C LEU A 41 -1.87 -13.09 -11.49
N GLU A 42 -3.15 -12.89 -11.77
CA GLU A 42 -3.65 -11.89 -12.74
C GLU A 42 -3.61 -10.47 -12.19
N VAL A 43 -3.79 -10.30 -10.88
CA VAL A 43 -3.69 -9.02 -10.18
C VAL A 43 -2.57 -9.14 -9.14
N PRO A 44 -1.29 -9.05 -9.54
CA PRO A 44 -0.20 -8.97 -8.60
C PRO A 44 -0.34 -7.63 -7.86
N VAL A 45 -1.02 -7.63 -6.72
CA VAL A 45 -1.05 -6.49 -5.82
C VAL A 45 0.40 -6.30 -5.38
N PRO A 46 1.09 -5.21 -5.77
CA PRO A 46 2.49 -5.08 -5.45
C PRO A 46 2.62 -5.02 -3.92
N HIS A 47 3.34 -5.98 -3.32
CA HIS A 47 3.55 -6.04 -1.86
C HIS A 47 4.23 -4.79 -1.30
N THR A 48 4.84 -3.98 -2.17
CA THR A 48 5.35 -2.63 -1.90
C THR A 48 5.04 -1.77 -3.12
N VAL A 49 4.05 -0.88 -3.01
CA VAL A 49 3.80 0.13 -4.02
C VAL A 49 4.63 1.35 -3.64
N ALA A 50 5.81 1.49 -4.22
CA ALA A 50 6.48 2.79 -4.22
C ALA A 50 5.87 3.64 -5.35
N GLY A 51 5.89 4.94 -5.14
CA GLY A 51 5.29 5.88 -6.07
C GLY A 51 5.73 7.30 -5.79
N LYS A 52 5.51 8.18 -6.77
CA LYS A 52 5.86 9.59 -6.69
C LYS A 52 4.60 10.42 -6.55
N ASN A 53 4.58 11.28 -5.54
CA ASN A 53 3.51 12.27 -5.40
C ASN A 53 3.54 13.26 -6.55
N LYS A 54 2.37 13.55 -7.11
CA LYS A 54 2.15 14.51 -8.18
C LYS A 54 0.99 15.42 -7.77
N ILE A 55 1.24 16.72 -7.72
CA ILE A 55 0.22 17.73 -7.46
C ILE A 55 0.07 18.56 -8.72
N ALA A 56 -1.11 18.56 -9.33
CA ALA A 56 -1.42 19.26 -10.56
C ALA A 56 -2.43 20.38 -10.31
N TYR A 57 -2.17 21.56 -10.87
CA TYR A 57 -3.08 22.70 -10.81
C TYR A 57 -4.07 22.68 -11.98
N ASP A 58 -5.35 22.74 -11.66
CA ASP A 58 -6.47 22.94 -12.58
C ASP A 58 -6.83 24.44 -12.60
N LYS A 59 -6.48 25.10 -13.70
CA LYS A 59 -6.72 26.54 -13.91
C LYS A 59 -8.19 26.89 -14.09
N GLU A 60 -9.02 25.95 -14.57
CA GLU A 60 -10.42 26.22 -14.86
C GLU A 60 -11.25 26.27 -13.57
N LYS A 61 -10.85 25.47 -12.58
CA LYS A 61 -11.57 25.33 -11.30
C LYS A 61 -10.86 25.99 -10.13
N ASP A 62 -9.71 26.64 -10.40
CA ASP A 62 -8.80 27.17 -9.39
C ASP A 62 -8.55 26.18 -8.24
N GLY A 63 -8.15 24.96 -8.62
CA GLY A 63 -8.03 23.85 -7.68
C GLY A 63 -6.87 22.94 -8.03
N PHE A 64 -6.54 22.04 -7.13
CA PHE A 64 -5.46 21.09 -7.30
C PHE A 64 -5.97 19.66 -7.25
N THR A 65 -5.25 18.77 -7.93
CA THR A 65 -5.44 17.33 -7.82
C THR A 65 -4.14 16.71 -7.35
N TRP A 66 -4.21 15.91 -6.30
CA TRP A 66 -3.10 15.11 -5.81
C TRP A 66 -3.29 13.67 -6.28
N SER A 67 -2.27 13.16 -6.96
CA SER A 67 -2.20 11.77 -7.39
C SER A 67 -0.83 11.16 -7.07
N VAL A 68 -0.77 9.84 -7.09
CA VAL A 68 0.46 9.06 -6.90
C VAL A 68 0.70 8.27 -8.17
N VAL A 69 1.83 8.54 -8.81
CA VAL A 69 2.32 7.73 -9.93
C VAL A 69 3.02 6.53 -9.35
N LEU A 70 2.42 5.36 -9.51
CA LEU A 70 2.95 4.08 -9.07
C LEU A 70 4.10 3.61 -9.97
N ASP A 71 4.91 2.68 -9.50
CA ASP A 71 6.04 2.12 -10.27
C ASP A 71 5.60 1.39 -11.56
N ASN A 72 4.35 0.91 -11.61
CA ASN A 72 3.75 0.30 -12.81
C ASN A 72 3.27 1.36 -13.85
N GLY A 73 3.47 2.65 -13.56
CA GLY A 73 3.06 3.76 -14.42
C GLY A 73 1.59 4.19 -14.25
N GLU A 74 0.82 3.53 -13.38
CA GLU A 74 -0.55 3.94 -13.08
C GLU A 74 -0.56 5.23 -12.26
N ASP A 75 -1.47 6.15 -12.61
CA ASP A 75 -1.69 7.40 -11.90
C ASP A 75 -2.95 7.23 -11.01
N VAL A 76 -2.74 7.08 -9.71
CA VAL A 76 -3.83 6.89 -8.74
C VAL A 76 -4.18 8.22 -8.12
N GLU A 77 -5.40 8.70 -8.38
CA GLU A 77 -5.93 9.91 -7.75
C GLU A 77 -6.15 9.68 -6.24
N VAL A 78 -5.57 10.54 -5.41
CA VAL A 78 -5.71 10.53 -3.96
C VAL A 78 -6.76 11.55 -3.51
N LEU A 79 -6.70 12.75 -4.08
CA LEU A 79 -7.59 13.85 -3.72
C LEU A 79 -7.80 14.79 -4.91
N ARG A 80 -9.04 15.20 -5.15
CA ARG A 80 -9.43 16.08 -6.27
C ARG A 80 -10.10 17.36 -5.78
N ASN A 81 -10.02 18.41 -6.59
CA ASN A 81 -10.62 19.73 -6.33
C ASN A 81 -10.16 20.32 -4.99
N VAL A 82 -8.88 20.16 -4.70
CA VAL A 82 -8.24 20.65 -3.48
C VAL A 82 -8.06 22.16 -3.58
N SER A 83 -8.53 22.91 -2.59
CA SER A 83 -8.37 24.36 -2.61
C SER A 83 -6.91 24.79 -2.43
N PRO A 84 -6.50 25.95 -2.96
CA PRO A 84 -5.16 26.49 -2.73
C PRO A 84 -4.85 26.66 -1.23
N ALA A 85 -5.80 27.19 -0.46
CA ALA A 85 -5.65 27.41 0.98
C ALA A 85 -5.37 26.11 1.75
N PHE A 86 -6.02 25.00 1.38
CA PHE A 86 -5.77 23.70 1.99
C PHE A 86 -4.34 23.22 1.74
N LEU A 87 -3.82 23.40 0.52
CA LEU A 87 -2.45 22.99 0.20
C LEU A 87 -1.39 23.87 0.89
N GLU A 88 -1.67 25.16 1.05
CA GLU A 88 -0.81 26.07 1.82
C GLU A 88 -0.73 25.65 3.30
N GLU A 89 -1.87 25.38 3.93
CA GLU A 89 -1.93 24.90 5.31
C GLU A 89 -1.25 23.53 5.47
N LEU A 90 -1.47 22.62 4.52
CA LEU A 90 -0.83 21.31 4.50
C LEU A 90 0.69 21.43 4.39
N LYS A 91 1.18 22.29 3.49
CA LYS A 91 2.61 22.57 3.32
C LYS A 91 3.20 23.08 4.64
N ASP A 92 2.58 24.05 5.29
CA ASP A 92 3.06 24.60 6.55
C ASP A 92 3.12 23.55 7.66
N THR A 93 2.09 22.71 7.74
CA THR A 93 2.02 21.62 8.72
C THR A 93 3.11 20.58 8.49
N ILE A 94 3.35 20.19 7.23
CA ILE A 94 4.43 19.27 6.86
C ILE A 94 5.80 19.88 7.21
N CYS A 95 6.03 21.15 6.84
CA CYS A 95 7.28 21.86 7.15
C CYS A 95 7.55 21.89 8.65
N LYS A 96 6.56 22.27 9.48
CA LYS A 96 6.67 22.26 10.94
C LYS A 96 7.00 20.87 11.49
N GLY A 97 6.37 19.83 10.96
CA GLY A 97 6.65 18.44 11.34
C GLY A 97 8.07 18.01 11.00
N LEU A 98 8.56 18.36 9.81
CA LEU A 98 9.92 18.08 9.36
C LEU A 98 10.96 18.86 10.17
N GLU A 99 10.70 20.13 10.50
CA GLU A 99 11.55 20.94 11.37
C GLU A 99 11.63 20.37 12.78
N ARG A 100 10.50 19.97 13.37
CA ARG A 100 10.46 19.31 14.68
C ARG A 100 11.22 17.99 14.67
N ARG A 101 11.14 17.22 13.57
CA ARG A 101 11.95 16.01 13.39
C ARG A 101 13.43 16.35 13.31
N ALA A 102 13.81 17.38 12.55
CA ALA A 102 15.20 17.81 12.41
C ALA A 102 15.79 18.32 13.74
N SER A 103 15.00 19.04 14.54
CA SER A 103 15.43 19.51 15.86
C SER A 103 15.59 18.38 16.88
N PHE A 104 14.76 17.34 16.79
CA PHE A 104 14.87 16.16 17.66
C PHE A 104 16.06 15.24 17.30
N ILE A 105 16.29 15.03 16.01
CA ILE A 105 17.33 14.10 15.52
C ILE A 105 18.72 14.74 15.51
N GLY A 106 18.81 16.07 15.57
CA GLY A 106 20.06 16.83 15.49
C GLY A 106 20.60 16.92 14.05
N ARG A 107 21.46 17.92 13.78
CA ARG A 107 22.05 18.14 12.45
C ARG A 107 22.83 16.89 12.01
N MET A 108 22.27 16.21 11.01
CA MET A 108 22.88 15.07 10.33
C MET A 108 24.06 15.51 9.47
N LYS A 109 25.03 14.61 9.29
CA LYS A 109 26.03 14.71 8.23
C LYS A 109 25.29 14.82 6.88
N LYS A 110 25.87 15.56 5.94
CA LYS A 110 25.36 15.60 4.57
C LYS A 110 25.22 14.16 4.06
N ASP A 111 24.06 13.82 3.51
CA ASP A 111 23.73 12.52 2.91
C ASP A 111 23.48 11.32 3.87
N SER A 112 23.22 11.55 5.16
CA SER A 112 22.82 10.45 6.08
C SER A 112 21.33 10.41 6.40
N VAL A 113 20.74 9.22 6.43
CA VAL A 113 19.34 8.99 6.86
C VAL A 113 19.31 8.56 8.33
N PRO A 114 18.54 9.24 9.19
CA PRO A 114 18.38 8.81 10.58
C PRO A 114 17.55 7.54 10.66
N VAL A 115 18.10 6.50 11.30
CA VAL A 115 17.39 5.27 11.62
C VAL A 115 17.00 5.29 13.10
N PRO A 116 15.70 5.18 13.44
CA PRO A 116 15.25 5.06 14.83
C PRO A 116 15.96 3.91 15.57
N GLY A 117 16.47 4.19 16.78
CA GLY A 117 17.23 3.20 17.56
C GLY A 117 16.46 1.93 17.91
N GLU A 118 15.12 1.99 17.96
CA GLU A 118 14.26 0.81 18.15
C GLU A 118 14.36 -0.19 17.00
N ILE A 119 14.58 0.28 15.75
CA ILE A 119 14.81 -0.57 14.59
C ILE A 119 16.15 -1.30 14.73
N LEU A 120 17.18 -0.62 15.25
CA LEU A 120 18.50 -1.21 15.51
C LEU A 120 18.50 -2.20 16.68
N ARG A 121 17.61 -2.04 17.67
CA ARG A 121 17.53 -2.90 18.86
C ARG A 121 16.75 -4.19 18.66
N ARG A 122 15.90 -4.30 17.63
CA ARG A 122 15.15 -5.55 17.31
C ARG A 122 16.01 -6.66 16.69
N GLY A 123 17.29 -6.39 16.41
CA GLY A 123 18.24 -7.37 15.85
C GLY A 123 19.18 -8.03 16.87
N ARG A 124 18.90 -7.92 18.18
CA ARG A 124 19.62 -8.64 19.24
C ARG A 124 18.67 -9.52 20.04
#